data_AF-A0ABD3QJP0-F1
#
_entry.id   AF-A0ABD3QJP0-F1
#
_cell.length_a   1.000
_cell.length_b   1.000
_cell.length_c   1.000
_cell.angle_alpha   90.00
_cell.angle_beta   90.00
_cell.angle_gamma   90.00
#
_symmetry.space_group_name_H-M   'P 1'
#
loop_
_entity.id
_entity.type
_entity.pdbx_description
1 polymer ?
#
loop_
_entity_poly.entity_id
_entity_poly.type
_entity_poly.pdbx_seq_one_letter_code
_entity_poly.pdbx_strand_id
1 'polypeptide(L)'
;MSAQPQSNEATTPNRSDAGQIKDEGRESRLSFRRFAEHKMKREFKEAAIKKCDEHLKEFGQCAQDNGLLVVFRCRELNRRINDCMREHNSEEKFQAYLKENQEELERRTIRSKD
;
A
#
# COMPACT_ATOMS: atom_id res chain seq x y z
N MET A 1 31.89 3.48 -53.99
CA MET A 1 32.09 2.97 -52.61
C MET A 1 32.76 4.07 -51.82
N SER A 2 32.12 4.56 -50.76
CA SER A 2 32.77 5.02 -49.52
C SER A 2 31.68 5.47 -48.54
N ALA A 3 31.81 4.96 -47.32
CA ALA A 3 30.80 4.96 -46.27
C ALA A 3 30.71 6.31 -45.54
N GLN A 4 29.54 6.57 -44.95
CA GLN A 4 29.36 7.50 -43.83
C GLN A 4 30.15 7.00 -42.60
N PRO A 5 30.36 7.86 -41.59
CA PRO A 5 29.61 7.55 -40.37
C PRO A 5 29.02 8.78 -39.67
N GLN A 6 27.77 8.59 -39.24
CA GLN A 6 27.04 9.42 -38.29
C GLN A 6 27.60 9.16 -36.88
N SER A 7 28.00 10.21 -36.16
CA SER A 7 28.33 10.14 -34.74
C SER A 7 27.06 10.33 -33.92
N ASN A 8 26.57 9.24 -33.32
CA ASN A 8 25.59 9.27 -32.24
C ASN A 8 26.30 9.61 -30.92
N GLU A 9 26.11 10.82 -30.39
CA GLU A 9 26.52 11.16 -29.03
C GLU A 9 25.55 10.53 -28.02
N ALA A 10 25.96 9.42 -27.43
CA ALA A 10 25.39 8.92 -26.19
C ALA A 10 26.00 9.74 -25.03
N THR A 11 25.25 10.70 -24.49
CA THR A 11 25.63 11.42 -23.28
C THR A 11 25.72 10.43 -22.11
N THR A 12 26.94 10.12 -21.69
CA THR A 12 27.21 9.38 -20.45
C THR A 12 26.77 10.23 -19.25
N PRO A 13 25.96 9.70 -18.31
CA PRO A 13 25.54 10.47 -17.14
C PRO A 13 26.75 10.78 -16.26
N ASN A 14 26.84 12.03 -15.82
CA ASN A 14 27.95 12.52 -15.00
C ASN A 14 27.91 11.84 -13.62
N ARG A 15 29.07 11.68 -12.97
CA ARG A 15 29.19 10.95 -11.69
C ARG A 15 28.39 11.62 -10.56
N SER A 16 28.12 12.92 -10.68
CA SER A 16 27.19 13.71 -9.84
C SER A 16 25.73 13.28 -10.01
N ASP A 17 25.31 13.02 -11.25
CA ASP A 17 23.92 12.69 -11.59
C ASP A 17 23.55 11.32 -11.04
N ALA A 18 24.50 10.37 -11.09
CA ALA A 18 24.34 9.05 -10.47
C ALA A 18 24.20 9.10 -8.94
N GLY A 19 24.74 10.14 -8.28
CA GLY A 19 24.53 10.40 -6.86
C GLY A 19 23.11 10.89 -6.59
N GLN A 20 22.68 11.93 -7.33
CA GLN A 20 21.35 12.54 -7.19
C GLN A 20 20.22 11.52 -7.44
N ILE A 21 20.32 10.70 -8.49
CA ILE A 21 19.33 9.65 -8.80
C ILE A 21 19.22 8.63 -7.66
N LYS A 22 20.33 8.30 -7.00
CA LYS A 22 20.34 7.36 -5.86
C LYS A 22 19.75 7.98 -4.61
N ASP A 23 20.04 9.26 -4.35
CA ASP A 23 19.52 9.98 -3.19
C ASP A 23 18.02 10.23 -3.32
N GLU A 24 17.52 10.60 -4.51
CA GLU A 24 16.08 10.70 -4.81
C GLU A 24 15.38 9.34 -4.65
N GLY A 25 16.01 8.27 -5.16
CA GLY A 25 15.50 6.91 -4.99
C GLY A 25 15.43 6.48 -3.52
N ARG A 26 16.40 6.90 -2.70
CA ARG A 26 16.44 6.66 -1.25
C ARG A 26 15.38 7.49 -0.54
N GLU A 27 15.22 8.76 -0.87
CA GLU A 27 14.22 9.66 -0.29
C GLU A 27 12.81 9.16 -0.61
N SER A 28 12.54 8.78 -1.86
CA SER A 28 11.25 8.22 -2.27
C SER A 28 10.90 6.92 -1.51
N ARG A 29 11.89 6.12 -1.13
CA ARG A 29 11.69 4.87 -0.35
C ARG A 29 11.60 5.14 1.16
N LEU A 30 12.30 6.13 1.67
CA LEU A 30 12.45 6.42 3.10
C LEU A 30 11.65 7.64 3.56
N SER A 31 10.81 8.24 2.71
CA SER A 31 10.05 9.44 3.10
C SER A 31 9.23 9.17 4.37
N PHE A 32 9.46 9.99 5.40
CA PHE A 32 8.76 9.90 6.68
C PHE A 32 7.24 10.01 6.51
N ARG A 33 6.82 10.74 5.47
CA ARG A 33 5.42 10.82 5.05
C ARG A 33 4.86 9.45 4.65
N ARG A 34 5.55 8.66 3.81
CA ARG A 34 5.09 7.31 3.45
C ARG A 34 5.03 6.37 4.65
N PHE A 35 5.94 6.51 5.60
CA PHE A 35 5.87 5.74 6.84
C PHE A 35 4.64 6.11 7.66
N ALA A 36 4.35 7.41 7.80
CA ALA A 36 3.15 7.91 8.47
C ALA A 36 1.86 7.45 7.78
N GLU A 37 1.77 7.58 6.45
CA GLU A 37 0.64 7.11 5.64
C GLU A 37 0.47 5.59 5.78
N HIS A 38 1.54 4.81 5.71
CA HIS A 38 1.48 3.36 5.87
C HIS A 38 0.99 2.95 7.26
N LYS A 39 1.43 3.66 8.31
CA LYS A 39 0.93 3.45 9.67
C LYS A 39 -0.57 3.77 9.77
N MET A 40 -1.00 4.90 9.22
CA MET A 40 -2.42 5.26 9.15
C MET A 40 -3.24 4.25 8.34
N LYS A 41 -2.68 3.70 7.26
CA LYS A 41 -3.34 2.65 6.45
C LYS A 41 -3.57 1.37 7.24
N ARG A 42 -2.62 0.99 8.11
CA ARG A 42 -2.77 -0.15 9.01
C ARG A 42 -3.90 0.07 10.02
N GLU A 43 -3.92 1.23 10.68
CA GLU A 43 -4.96 1.59 11.64
C GLU A 43 -6.36 1.66 10.98
N PHE A 44 -6.43 2.23 9.78
CA PHE A 44 -7.65 2.25 8.97
C PHE A 44 -8.15 0.84 8.64
N LYS A 45 -7.25 -0.06 8.22
CA LYS A 45 -7.57 -1.47 7.97
C LYS A 45 -8.02 -2.18 9.24
N GLU A 46 -7.39 -1.94 10.38
CA GLU A 46 -7.79 -2.51 11.67
C GLU A 46 -9.21 -2.07 12.07
N ALA A 47 -9.56 -0.80 11.81
CA ALA A 47 -10.92 -0.31 12.02
C ALA A 47 -11.94 -0.99 11.08
N ALA A 48 -11.58 -1.23 9.83
CA ALA A 48 -12.43 -1.98 8.90
C ALA A 48 -12.60 -3.45 9.30
N ILE A 49 -11.54 -4.11 9.77
CA ILE A 49 -11.59 -5.48 10.30
C ILE A 49 -12.59 -5.58 11.45
N LYS A 50 -12.62 -4.60 12.37
CA LYS A 50 -13.59 -4.57 13.47
C LYS A 50 -15.04 -4.46 12.97
N LYS A 51 -15.29 -3.74 11.88
CA LYS A 51 -16.62 -3.65 11.26
C LYS A 51 -17.04 -4.96 10.59
N CYS A 52 -16.08 -5.68 10.02
CA CYS A 52 -16.30 -6.97 9.35
C CYS A 52 -16.15 -8.19 10.28
N ASP A 53 -16.09 -7.98 11.60
CA ASP A 53 -15.78 -9.02 12.60
C ASP A 53 -16.77 -10.19 12.57
N GLU A 54 -18.05 -9.92 12.34
CA GLU A 54 -19.08 -10.97 12.22
C GLU A 54 -18.78 -11.92 11.05
N HIS A 55 -18.52 -11.39 9.85
CA HIS A 55 -18.19 -12.22 8.68
C HIS A 55 -16.86 -12.97 8.86
N LEU A 56 -15.89 -12.37 9.54
CA LEU A 56 -14.62 -13.01 9.88
C LEU A 56 -14.83 -14.18 10.85
N LYS A 57 -15.71 -14.03 11.85
CA LYS A 57 -16.07 -15.09 12.79
C LYS A 57 -16.79 -16.24 12.10
N GLU A 58 -17.79 -15.95 11.26
CA GLU A 58 -18.51 -16.98 10.49
C GLU A 58 -17.54 -17.78 9.59
N PHE A 59 -16.69 -17.08 8.85
CA PHE A 59 -15.68 -17.72 8.02
C PHE A 59 -14.67 -18.51 8.85
N GLY A 60 -14.20 -17.96 9.97
CA GLY A 60 -13.28 -18.61 10.88
C GLY A 60 -13.83 -19.93 11.43
N GLN A 61 -15.10 -19.95 11.83
CA GLN A 61 -15.78 -21.16 12.25
C GLN A 61 -15.84 -22.19 11.10
N CYS A 62 -16.30 -21.77 9.92
CA CYS A 62 -16.35 -22.65 8.75
C CYS A 62 -14.98 -23.23 8.38
N ALA A 63 -13.91 -22.41 8.46
CA ALA A 63 -12.55 -22.82 8.16
C ALA A 63 -12.03 -23.85 9.15
N GLN A 64 -12.35 -23.69 10.45
CA GLN A 64 -12.01 -24.68 11.48
C GLN A 64 -12.73 -26.01 11.22
N ASP A 65 -14.01 -25.98 10.85
CA ASP A 65 -14.82 -27.18 10.64
C ASP A 65 -14.44 -27.96 9.36
N ASN A 66 -13.97 -27.27 8.31
CA ASN A 66 -13.75 -27.87 6.99
C ASN A 66 -12.28 -28.08 6.63
N GLY A 67 -11.33 -27.52 7.40
CA GLY A 67 -9.89 -27.68 7.20
C GLY A 67 -9.46 -27.44 5.74
N LEU A 68 -8.88 -28.45 5.10
CA LEU A 68 -8.40 -28.38 3.71
C LEU A 68 -9.53 -28.10 2.69
N LEU A 69 -10.80 -28.40 3.02
CA LEU A 69 -11.95 -28.16 2.15
C LEU A 69 -12.49 -26.71 2.23
N VAL A 70 -11.89 -25.83 3.04
CA VAL A 70 -12.32 -24.43 3.26
C VAL A 70 -12.56 -23.65 1.97
N VAL A 71 -11.70 -23.82 0.97
CA VAL A 71 -11.78 -23.08 -0.31
C VAL A 71 -13.04 -23.42 -1.11
N PHE A 72 -13.57 -24.63 -0.93
CA PHE A 72 -14.80 -25.08 -1.58
C PHE A 72 -16.02 -24.82 -0.71
N ARG A 73 -15.93 -25.14 0.58
CA ARG A 73 -17.06 -25.14 1.52
C ARG A 73 -17.39 -23.76 2.08
N CYS A 74 -16.39 -22.89 2.25
CA CYS A 74 -16.54 -21.57 2.86
C CYS A 74 -16.47 -20.41 1.86
N ARG A 75 -16.61 -20.70 0.55
CA ARG A 75 -16.45 -19.73 -0.53
C ARG A 75 -17.40 -18.53 -0.40
N GLU A 76 -18.65 -18.76 -0.03
CA GLU A 76 -19.63 -17.69 0.13
C GLU A 76 -19.33 -16.81 1.35
N LEU A 77 -18.85 -17.39 2.46
CA LEU A 77 -18.43 -16.62 3.63
C LEU A 77 -17.20 -15.75 3.32
N ASN A 78 -16.25 -16.27 2.54
CA ASN A 78 -15.13 -15.48 2.05
C ASN A 78 -15.58 -14.32 1.13
N ARG A 79 -16.62 -14.51 0.32
CA ARG A 79 -17.20 -13.41 -0.48
C ARG A 79 -17.77 -12.31 0.40
N ARG A 80 -18.52 -12.66 1.46
CA ARG A 80 -19.05 -11.67 2.42
C ARG A 80 -17.94 -10.83 3.06
N ILE A 81 -16.83 -11.46 3.45
CA ILE A 81 -15.65 -10.73 3.95
C ILE A 81 -15.13 -9.75 2.90
N ASN A 82 -14.94 -10.21 1.66
CA ASN A 82 -14.44 -9.35 0.57
C ASN A 82 -15.39 -8.20 0.27
N ASP A 83 -16.70 -8.43 0.31
CA ASP A 83 -17.72 -7.42 0.08
C ASP A 83 -17.69 -6.36 1.18
N CYS A 84 -17.64 -6.78 2.45
CA CYS A 84 -17.51 -5.88 3.60
C CYS A 84 -16.18 -5.09 3.57
N MET A 85 -15.07 -5.75 3.26
CA MET A 85 -13.77 -5.08 3.16
C MET A 85 -13.70 -4.12 1.98
N ARG A 86 -14.34 -4.42 0.86
CA ARG A 86 -14.46 -3.48 -0.25
C ARG A 86 -15.30 -2.27 0.14
N GLU A 87 -16.33 -2.47 0.96
CA GLU A 87 -17.12 -1.36 1.48
C GLU A 87 -16.32 -0.50 2.47
N HIS A 88 -15.55 -1.07 3.39
CA HIS A 88 -14.96 -0.30 4.49
C HIS A 88 -13.46 0.01 4.36
N ASN A 89 -12.74 -0.67 3.46
CA ASN A 89 -11.29 -0.57 3.31
C ASN A 89 -10.86 -0.35 1.85
N SER A 90 -11.68 0.34 1.05
CA SER A 90 -11.32 0.71 -0.32
C SER A 90 -10.22 1.79 -0.33
N GLU A 91 -9.50 1.90 -1.45
CA GLU A 91 -8.48 2.93 -1.60
C GLU A 91 -9.10 4.33 -1.58
N GLU A 92 -10.27 4.51 -2.19
CA GLU A 92 -11.01 5.78 -2.20
C GLU A 92 -11.37 6.22 -0.78
N LYS A 93 -11.84 5.29 0.06
CA LYS A 93 -12.14 5.61 1.47
C LYS A 93 -10.89 5.89 2.28
N PHE A 94 -9.77 5.23 1.97
CA PHE A 94 -8.51 5.54 2.63
C PHE A 94 -7.98 6.94 2.24
N GLN A 95 -8.10 7.34 0.97
CA GLN A 95 -7.72 8.69 0.52
C GLN A 95 -8.62 9.77 1.14
N ALA A 96 -9.93 9.51 1.24
CA ALA A 96 -10.84 10.39 1.98
C ALA A 96 -10.44 10.51 3.46
N TYR A 97 -10.13 9.38 4.11
CA TYR A 97 -9.64 9.36 5.48
C TYR A 97 -8.35 10.18 5.67
N LEU A 98 -7.37 10.07 4.76
CA LEU A 98 -6.15 10.89 4.82
C LEU A 98 -6.46 12.38 4.67
N LYS A 99 -7.37 12.76 3.77
CA LYS A 99 -7.78 14.14 3.55
C LYS A 99 -8.49 14.74 4.77
N GLU A 100 -9.36 13.96 5.41
CA GLU A 100 -10.07 14.36 6.63
C GLU A 100 -9.12 14.45 7.84
N ASN A 101 -8.02 13.69 7.84
CA ASN A 101 -7.08 13.61 8.95
C ASN A 101 -5.70 14.20 8.59
N GLN A 102 -5.68 15.24 7.75
CA GLN A 102 -4.43 15.80 7.21
C GLN A 102 -3.50 16.34 8.30
N GLU A 103 -4.04 17.01 9.32
CA GLU A 103 -3.27 17.51 10.47
C GLU A 103 -2.57 16.38 11.23
N GLU A 104 -3.25 15.24 11.40
CA GLU A 104 -2.70 14.07 12.07
C GLU A 104 -1.61 13.40 11.21
N LEU A 105 -1.79 13.38 9.89
CA LEU A 105 -0.75 12.90 8.96
C LEU A 105 0.52 13.75 9.04
N GLU A 106 0.37 15.08 9.06
CA GLU A 106 1.49 16.01 9.18
C GLU A 106 2.19 15.86 10.53
N ARG A 107 1.44 15.80 11.63
CA ARG A 107 1.98 15.53 12.98
C ARG A 107 2.77 14.23 13.03
N ARG A 108 2.24 13.15 12.44
CA ARG A 108 2.93 11.84 12.39
C ARG A 108 4.17 11.88 11.51
N THR A 109 4.14 12.65 10.43
CA THR A 109 5.29 12.85 9.53
C THR A 109 6.43 13.54 10.27
N ILE A 110 6.13 14.57 11.06
CA ILE A 110 7.13 15.28 11.88
C ILE A 110 7.70 14.34 12.95
N ARG A 111 6.84 13.65 13.72
CA ARG A 111 7.30 12.70 14.76
C ARG A 111 8.19 11.59 14.20
N SER A 112 7.95 11.15 12.96
CA SER A 112 8.77 10.11 12.34
C SER A 112 10.14 10.60 11.87
N LYS A 113 10.33 11.92 11.77
CA LYS A 113 11.60 12.56 11.40
C LYS A 113 12.58 12.70 12.57
N ASP A 114 12.04 12.85 13.79
CA ASP A 114 12.78 12.94 15.05
C ASP A 114 13.31 11.56 15.49
#